data_AF-A0A1N6QX39-F1
#
_entry.id   AF-A0A1N6QX39-F1
#
_cell.length_a   1.000
_cell.length_b   1.000
_cell.length_c   1.000
_cell.angle_alpha   90.00
_cell.angle_beta   90.00
_cell.angle_gamma   90.00
#
_symmetry.space_group_name_H-M   'P 1'
#
loop_
_entity.id
_entity.type
_entity.pdbx_description
1 polymer ?
#
loop_
_entity_poly.entity_id
_entity_poly.type
_entity_poly.pdbx_seq_one_letter_code
_entity_poly.pdbx_strand_id
1 'polypeptide(L)'
;MTLNYKFLTIFGIVLVALSVISFTSKKSYESISRIEVVDIEKEGFGLLENIQGQWLGINSVAGMEFNWFAWDYRPISSAHVHGIFEGGSMGNLFTSFFIADFKGTKTIMARNGGVLNGIYRTSYFILDKTVEDEEEQYYRLVDAVGGKNTMYMELRFKSDSLYWNTYTSQLGHKKMPTRHMTYKGKKHSDSLAKITAEKFEFPKKEIVYEFPTGFDDSYLYMEKSATFLWQTDSNTNVLEMAKSALDPVTIKDYPYISSLDIELERNKKIKDEQVLLYVSTKSLTNEQGKLSNDVKDYNDNILFSILSNGEENFKYTYVHPGNYFVTAIVDMDKNFVISPEDIAGKSVAVMVEPNSEALVRINDIVHKNSAFIFQNLGDDFYKEDRIIEEKEEEIPVIDWTVTYNSDVKQIIHNNCVTCHGGPSPSARLDLTSLSKLKEAMKHKDLIKRINDKNDPMPPKEMLSLKERLLVFKWMKDGLLKE
;
A
#
# COMPACT_ATOMS: atom_id res chain seq x y z
N MET A 1 2.88 9.96 24.85
CA MET A 1 3.08 9.75 23.40
C MET A 1 1.74 9.32 22.84
N THR A 2 1.03 10.27 22.23
CA THR A 2 -0.40 10.29 21.89
C THR A 2 -0.67 9.66 20.51
N LEU A 3 -0.13 8.47 20.27
CA LEU A 3 -0.09 7.88 18.92
C LEU A 3 -1.41 7.18 18.51
N ASN A 4 -2.18 6.60 19.45
CA ASN A 4 -3.18 5.59 19.08
C ASN A 4 -4.66 5.95 19.31
N TYR A 5 -5.01 7.10 19.89
CA TYR A 5 -6.42 7.57 19.88
C TYR A 5 -6.92 7.96 18.47
N LYS A 6 -5.99 8.07 17.50
CA LYS A 6 -6.31 8.25 16.07
C LYS A 6 -6.73 6.94 15.37
N PHE A 7 -6.42 5.77 15.94
CA PHE A 7 -6.66 4.46 15.31
C PHE A 7 -8.16 4.17 15.12
N LEU A 8 -9.01 4.52 16.11
CA LEU A 8 -10.46 4.34 16.01
C LEU A 8 -11.24 5.54 15.43
N THR A 9 -10.68 6.75 15.47
CA THR A 9 -11.47 7.97 15.17
C THR A 9 -11.23 8.54 13.77
N ILE A 10 -10.06 8.28 13.15
CA ILE A 10 -9.68 8.99 11.91
C ILE A 10 -9.96 8.20 10.63
N PHE A 11 -10.07 6.88 10.67
CA PHE A 11 -10.53 6.12 9.49
C PHE A 11 -11.99 6.42 9.10
N GLY A 12 -12.79 6.92 10.06
CA GLY A 12 -14.13 7.47 9.81
C GLY A 12 -14.19 8.90 9.27
N ILE A 13 -13.08 9.66 9.22
CA ILE A 13 -13.07 11.11 8.91
C ILE A 13 -12.56 11.43 7.48
N VAL A 14 -12.26 10.43 6.65
CA VAL A 14 -12.12 10.65 5.18
C VAL A 14 -13.49 10.60 4.47
N LEU A 15 -14.58 10.38 5.19
CA LEU A 15 -15.94 10.66 4.74
C LEU A 15 -16.36 12.07 5.18
N VAL A 16 -16.49 12.97 4.21
CA VAL A 16 -17.63 13.87 3.94
C VAL A 16 -17.17 14.91 2.92
N ALA A 17 -17.43 14.62 1.65
CA ALA A 17 -17.78 15.60 0.63
C ALA A 17 -18.59 14.90 -0.48
N LEU A 18 -19.68 14.24 -0.08
CA LEU A 18 -20.75 13.84 -1.00
C LEU A 18 -21.63 15.09 -1.20
N SER A 19 -21.35 15.86 -2.25
CA SER A 19 -22.38 16.71 -2.85
C SER A 19 -22.96 15.99 -4.06
N VAL A 20 -24.25 15.70 -3.96
CA VAL A 20 -25.11 15.28 -5.07
C VAL A 20 -25.00 16.36 -6.15
N ILE A 21 -24.43 16.04 -7.31
CA ILE A 21 -24.51 16.90 -8.50
C ILE A 21 -25.01 16.06 -9.67
N SER A 22 -26.17 16.47 -10.15
CA SER A 22 -26.93 15.95 -11.27
C SER A 22 -26.06 15.77 -12.53
N PHE A 23 -26.30 14.64 -13.20
CA PHE A 23 -25.82 14.34 -14.55
C PHE A 23 -26.02 15.56 -15.48
N THR A 24 -24.91 16.16 -15.91
CA THR A 24 -24.88 17.06 -17.06
C THR A 24 -23.77 16.65 -18.02
N SER A 25 -24.06 16.88 -19.29
CA SER A 25 -23.63 16.14 -20.48
C SER A 25 -22.13 15.93 -20.69
N LYS A 26 -21.84 14.73 -21.26
CA LYS A 26 -20.68 14.34 -22.08
C LYS A 26 -19.90 15.53 -22.66
N LYS A 27 -18.69 15.76 -22.15
CA LYS A 27 -17.59 16.33 -22.94
C LYS A 27 -16.64 15.18 -23.29
N SER A 28 -16.56 14.88 -24.59
CA SER A 28 -15.53 14.02 -25.16
C SER A 28 -14.16 14.65 -24.89
N TYR A 29 -13.34 14.00 -24.08
CA TYR A 29 -11.95 14.37 -23.87
C TYR A 29 -11.03 13.48 -24.70
N GLU A 30 -9.94 14.10 -25.13
CA GLU A 30 -8.89 13.59 -26.01
C GLU A 30 -8.26 12.27 -25.53
N SER A 31 -7.72 11.53 -26.50
CA SER A 31 -7.24 10.15 -26.40
C SER A 31 -6.49 9.84 -25.10
N ILE A 32 -6.99 8.85 -24.36
CA ILE A 32 -6.25 8.17 -23.29
C ILE A 32 -4.87 7.82 -23.85
N SER A 33 -3.80 8.35 -23.25
CA SER A 33 -2.43 8.02 -23.63
C SER A 33 -2.29 6.50 -23.65
N ARG A 34 -1.96 5.93 -24.82
CA ARG A 34 -1.82 4.48 -24.99
C ARG A 34 -0.81 3.97 -23.96
N ILE A 35 -1.24 3.03 -23.12
CA ILE A 35 -0.34 2.34 -22.18
C ILE A 35 0.60 1.46 -23.01
N GLU A 36 1.89 1.65 -22.84
CA GLU A 36 2.91 0.77 -23.40
C GLU A 36 3.02 -0.44 -22.49
N VAL A 37 2.48 -1.57 -22.94
CA VAL A 37 2.44 -2.81 -22.16
C VAL A 37 3.73 -3.58 -22.43
N VAL A 38 4.42 -4.01 -21.38
CA VAL A 38 5.61 -4.86 -21.49
C VAL A 38 5.20 -6.28 -21.88
N ASP A 39 5.80 -6.79 -22.95
CA ASP A 39 5.65 -8.18 -23.40
C ASP A 39 6.63 -9.08 -22.65
N ILE A 40 6.12 -9.96 -21.80
CA ILE A 40 6.95 -10.83 -20.95
C ILE A 40 7.67 -11.93 -21.73
N GLU A 41 7.38 -12.08 -23.02
CA GLU A 41 8.22 -12.91 -23.88
C GLU A 41 9.59 -12.29 -24.12
N LYS A 42 9.76 -10.99 -23.84
CA LYS A 42 11.01 -10.26 -24.06
C LYS A 42 11.72 -9.88 -22.76
N GLU A 43 10.99 -9.34 -21.79
CA GLU A 43 11.55 -8.75 -20.57
C GLU A 43 10.52 -8.70 -19.44
N GLY A 44 10.96 -8.49 -18.19
CA GLY A 44 10.04 -8.24 -17.08
C GLY A 44 9.49 -9.48 -16.39
N PHE A 45 9.74 -10.67 -16.94
CA PHE A 45 9.29 -11.96 -16.37
C PHE A 45 9.88 -12.22 -14.97
N GLY A 46 11.06 -11.66 -14.67
CA GLY A 46 11.74 -11.82 -13.39
C GLY A 46 10.94 -11.33 -12.17
N LEU A 47 9.94 -10.45 -12.36
CA LEU A 47 9.10 -9.95 -11.27
C LEU A 47 8.45 -11.08 -10.46
N LEU A 48 7.93 -12.11 -11.13
CA LEU A 48 7.26 -13.23 -10.47
C LEU A 48 8.21 -14.04 -9.60
N GLU A 49 9.44 -14.25 -10.05
CA GLU A 49 10.48 -14.94 -9.28
C GLU A 49 10.95 -14.07 -8.10
N ASN A 50 11.16 -12.77 -8.36
CA ASN A 50 11.71 -11.83 -7.39
C ASN A 50 10.77 -11.58 -6.20
N ILE A 51 9.46 -11.44 -6.44
CA ILE A 51 8.49 -11.08 -5.39
C ILE A 51 8.20 -12.20 -4.39
N GLN A 52 8.40 -13.47 -4.75
CA GLN A 52 8.06 -14.59 -3.89
C GLN A 52 8.89 -14.60 -2.59
N GLY A 53 8.28 -15.07 -1.51
CA GLY A 53 8.87 -15.17 -0.18
C GLY A 53 8.21 -14.29 0.86
N GLN A 54 8.68 -14.44 2.09
CA GLN A 54 8.31 -13.64 3.23
C GLN A 54 9.26 -12.46 3.36
N TRP A 55 8.70 -11.25 3.39
CA TRP A 55 9.40 -9.99 3.48
C TRP A 55 9.06 -9.31 4.79
N LEU A 56 10.08 -8.93 5.57
CA LEU A 56 9.92 -8.19 6.81
C LEU A 56 10.51 -6.79 6.65
N GLY A 57 9.76 -5.78 7.07
CA GLY A 57 10.15 -4.41 6.79
C GLY A 57 9.36 -3.35 7.51
N ILE A 58 9.53 -2.12 7.07
CA ILE A 58 8.73 -0.97 7.47
C ILE A 58 7.71 -0.66 6.39
N ASN A 59 6.54 -0.19 6.80
CA ASN A 59 5.50 0.27 5.88
C ASN A 59 5.01 1.65 6.29
N SER A 60 5.04 2.60 5.37
CA SER A 60 4.39 3.90 5.50
C SER A 60 3.19 3.92 4.59
N VAL A 61 1.98 4.16 5.11
CA VAL A 61 0.77 4.23 4.29
C VAL A 61 -0.17 5.31 4.81
N ALA A 62 -0.62 6.18 3.90
CA ALA A 62 -1.55 7.27 4.21
C ALA A 62 -1.16 8.14 5.42
N GLY A 63 0.15 8.33 5.66
CA GLY A 63 0.67 9.12 6.77
C GLY A 63 0.78 8.37 8.11
N MET A 64 0.59 7.05 8.10
CA MET A 64 0.87 6.17 9.24
C MET A 64 2.17 5.39 8.98
N GLU A 65 2.97 5.22 10.02
CA GLU A 65 4.23 4.47 9.98
C GLU A 65 4.10 3.18 10.78
N PHE A 66 4.45 2.06 10.15
CA PHE A 66 4.56 0.75 10.76
C PHE A 66 6.03 0.36 10.76
N ASN A 67 6.64 0.32 11.95
CA ASN A 67 8.07 -0.02 12.12
C ASN A 67 8.36 -1.52 11.95
N TRP A 68 7.32 -2.33 11.83
CA TRP A 68 7.38 -3.73 11.46
C TRP A 68 6.13 -4.10 10.65
N PHE A 69 6.33 -4.73 9.51
CA PHE A 69 5.28 -5.17 8.60
C PHE A 69 5.79 -6.38 7.81
N ALA A 70 4.93 -7.38 7.65
CA ALA A 70 5.24 -8.61 6.94
C ALA A 70 4.37 -8.73 5.67
N TRP A 71 5.00 -9.12 4.57
CA TRP A 71 4.31 -9.65 3.40
C TRP A 71 4.74 -11.10 3.19
N ASP A 72 3.79 -11.98 2.89
CA ASP A 72 4.06 -13.38 2.54
C ASP A 72 3.50 -13.67 1.14
N TYR A 73 4.38 -13.68 0.15
CA TYR A 73 4.04 -13.93 -1.25
C TYR A 73 4.37 -15.37 -1.61
N ARG A 74 3.35 -16.16 -1.95
CA ARG A 74 3.54 -17.56 -2.38
C ARG A 74 2.85 -17.84 -3.71
N PRO A 75 3.48 -18.64 -4.58
CA PRO A 75 2.82 -19.18 -5.76
C PRO A 75 1.55 -19.94 -5.38
N ILE A 76 0.47 -19.65 -6.08
CA ILE A 76 -0.81 -20.36 -5.95
C ILE A 76 -1.19 -21.10 -7.24
N SER A 77 -0.44 -20.87 -8.31
CA SER A 77 -0.41 -21.67 -9.54
C SER A 77 0.95 -21.49 -10.23
N SER A 78 1.12 -22.05 -11.43
CA SER A 78 2.36 -21.96 -12.23
C SER A 78 2.72 -20.54 -12.65
N ALA A 79 1.77 -19.60 -12.68
CA ALA A 79 1.98 -18.23 -13.16
C ALA A 79 1.23 -17.17 -12.33
N HIS A 80 0.93 -17.48 -11.06
CA HIS A 80 0.19 -16.60 -10.15
C HIS A 80 0.80 -16.67 -8.74
N VAL A 81 1.19 -15.52 -8.19
CA VAL A 81 1.67 -15.34 -6.81
C VAL A 81 0.72 -14.43 -6.04
N HIS A 82 0.41 -14.79 -4.79
CA HIS A 82 -0.53 -14.07 -3.96
C HIS A 82 0.09 -13.72 -2.60
N GLY A 83 -0.19 -12.51 -2.11
CA GLY A 83 0.13 -12.08 -0.75
C GLY A 83 -1.01 -11.26 -0.16
N ILE A 84 -1.19 -11.37 1.16
CA ILE A 84 -2.27 -10.73 1.90
C ILE A 84 -1.79 -10.16 3.23
N PHE A 85 -2.35 -9.03 3.59
CA PHE A 85 -2.44 -8.47 4.93
C PHE A 85 -3.89 -8.57 5.42
N GLU A 86 -4.12 -9.21 6.56
CA GLU A 86 -5.45 -9.37 7.15
C GLU A 86 -5.55 -8.56 8.44
N GLY A 87 -6.19 -7.40 8.38
CA GLY A 87 -6.32 -6.47 9.50
C GLY A 87 -7.41 -6.84 10.51
N GLY A 88 -8.11 -7.97 10.34
CA GLY A 88 -9.17 -8.40 11.26
C GLY A 88 -10.48 -7.67 10.98
N SER A 89 -11.16 -7.18 12.01
CA SER A 89 -12.44 -6.49 11.79
C SER A 89 -12.29 -5.16 11.06
N MET A 90 -11.08 -4.62 10.92
CA MET A 90 -10.83 -3.48 10.04
C MET A 90 -10.99 -3.86 8.56
N GLY A 91 -10.71 -5.12 8.22
CA GLY A 91 -10.74 -5.68 6.89
C GLY A 91 -9.35 -6.10 6.40
N ASN A 92 -9.23 -6.43 5.11
CA ASN A 92 -8.02 -6.97 4.50
C ASN A 92 -7.54 -6.17 3.29
N LEU A 93 -6.26 -6.35 2.98
CA LEU A 93 -5.60 -5.83 1.79
C LEU A 93 -4.73 -6.95 1.21
N PHE A 94 -4.91 -7.25 -0.06
CA PHE A 94 -4.10 -8.23 -0.77
C PHE A 94 -3.53 -7.62 -2.05
N THR A 95 -2.45 -8.23 -2.51
CA THR A 95 -1.91 -8.02 -3.85
C THR A 95 -1.58 -9.36 -4.46
N SER A 96 -1.86 -9.52 -5.73
CA SER A 96 -1.50 -10.72 -6.49
C SER A 96 -0.89 -10.33 -7.81
N PHE A 97 0.14 -11.04 -8.23
CA PHE A 97 0.79 -10.85 -9.53
C PHE A 97 0.58 -12.11 -10.35
N PHE A 98 0.14 -11.95 -11.59
CA PHE A 98 -0.13 -13.07 -12.48
C PHE A 98 0.12 -12.70 -13.93
N ILE A 99 0.32 -13.72 -14.76
CA ILE A 99 0.44 -13.53 -16.20
C ILE A 99 -0.96 -13.45 -16.81
N ALA A 100 -1.17 -12.45 -17.64
CA ALA A 100 -2.42 -12.25 -18.36
C ALA A 100 -2.17 -11.99 -19.85
N ASP A 101 -3.17 -12.29 -20.68
CA ASP A 101 -3.31 -11.62 -21.96
C ASP A 101 -4.04 -10.29 -21.73
N PHE A 102 -3.39 -9.18 -22.04
CA PHE A 102 -4.05 -7.88 -22.05
C PHE A 102 -3.95 -7.24 -23.42
N LYS A 103 -5.10 -7.12 -24.10
CA LYS A 103 -5.23 -6.54 -25.44
C LYS A 103 -4.32 -7.20 -26.48
N GLY A 104 -4.12 -8.52 -26.38
CA GLY A 104 -3.30 -9.33 -27.26
C GLY A 104 -1.82 -9.39 -26.88
N THR A 105 -1.42 -8.76 -25.77
CA THR A 105 -0.05 -8.81 -25.24
C THR A 105 0.00 -9.68 -24.00
N LYS A 106 0.87 -10.70 -24.01
CA LYS A 106 1.18 -11.49 -22.82
C LYS A 106 2.05 -10.66 -21.88
N THR A 107 1.58 -10.42 -20.67
CA THR A 107 2.23 -9.51 -19.71
C THR A 107 1.96 -9.92 -18.27
N ILE A 108 2.56 -9.22 -17.30
CA ILE A 108 2.21 -9.36 -15.88
C ILE A 108 1.20 -8.29 -15.49
N MET A 109 0.12 -8.74 -14.84
CA MET A 109 -0.84 -7.91 -14.15
C MET A 109 -0.68 -8.02 -12.64
N ALA A 110 -0.97 -6.93 -11.93
CA ALA A 110 -1.24 -6.99 -10.50
C ALA A 110 -2.72 -6.69 -10.22
N ARG A 111 -3.35 -7.52 -9.39
CA ARG A 111 -4.65 -7.24 -8.76
C ARG A 111 -4.40 -6.86 -7.31
N ASN A 112 -4.66 -5.61 -6.98
CA ASN A 112 -4.50 -5.08 -5.62
C ASN A 112 -5.86 -4.64 -5.09
N GLY A 113 -6.24 -5.11 -3.90
CA GLY A 113 -7.52 -4.73 -3.32
C GLY A 113 -7.81 -5.37 -2.00
N GLY A 114 -9.08 -5.41 -1.63
CA GLY A 114 -9.55 -5.97 -0.37
C GLY A 114 -10.80 -5.26 0.12
N VAL A 115 -11.13 -5.48 1.39
CA VAL A 115 -12.25 -4.83 2.07
C VAL A 115 -11.72 -3.97 3.20
N LEU A 116 -12.17 -2.73 3.28
CA LEU A 116 -11.83 -1.83 4.37
C LEU A 116 -13.06 -1.00 4.74
N ASN A 117 -13.51 -1.13 5.99
CA ASN A 117 -14.65 -0.38 6.54
C ASN A 117 -15.90 -0.39 5.63
N GLY A 118 -16.32 -1.57 5.21
CA GLY A 118 -17.49 -1.82 4.36
C GLY A 118 -17.28 -1.49 2.89
N ILE A 119 -16.07 -1.10 2.48
CA ILE A 119 -15.73 -0.82 1.08
C ILE A 119 -14.90 -1.96 0.53
N TYR A 120 -15.47 -2.72 -0.39
CA TYR A 120 -14.72 -3.61 -1.27
C TYR A 120 -14.15 -2.78 -2.41
N ARG A 121 -12.85 -2.89 -2.65
CA ARG A 121 -12.21 -2.26 -3.81
C ARG A 121 -11.10 -3.14 -4.35
N THR A 122 -11.09 -3.35 -5.66
CA THR A 122 -9.99 -3.98 -6.39
C THR A 122 -9.59 -3.11 -7.57
N SER A 123 -8.29 -3.05 -7.81
CA SER A 123 -7.69 -2.27 -8.89
C SER A 123 -6.69 -3.14 -9.63
N TYR A 124 -6.72 -3.07 -10.97
CA TYR A 124 -5.83 -3.82 -11.84
C TYR A 124 -4.74 -2.93 -12.41
N PHE A 125 -3.52 -3.43 -12.33
CA PHE A 125 -2.32 -2.75 -12.82
C PHE A 125 -1.63 -3.63 -13.86
N ILE A 126 -1.00 -3.01 -14.83
CA ILE A 126 -0.31 -3.65 -15.93
C ILE A 126 1.15 -3.24 -15.94
N LEU A 127 2.06 -4.19 -16.16
CA LEU A 127 3.49 -3.90 -16.30
C LEU A 127 3.74 -3.00 -17.52
N ASP A 128 4.23 -1.78 -17.27
CA ASP A 128 4.50 -0.77 -18.32
C ASP A 128 5.98 -0.45 -18.49
N LYS A 129 6.80 -0.79 -17.50
CA LYS A 129 8.24 -0.53 -17.53
C LYS A 129 8.99 -1.56 -16.70
N THR A 130 10.13 -1.99 -17.22
CA THR A 130 11.09 -2.84 -16.52
C THR A 130 12.51 -2.31 -16.75
N VAL A 131 13.38 -2.51 -15.77
CA VAL A 131 14.83 -2.34 -15.87
C VAL A 131 15.44 -3.50 -15.10
N GLU A 132 16.15 -4.39 -15.81
CA GLU A 132 16.73 -5.60 -15.24
C GLU A 132 18.23 -5.58 -15.50
N ASP A 133 19.03 -5.30 -14.46
CA ASP A 133 20.50 -5.35 -14.50
C ASP A 133 21.08 -6.15 -13.32
N GLU A 134 22.40 -6.31 -13.27
CA GLU A 134 23.06 -7.14 -12.25
C GLU A 134 22.90 -6.60 -10.81
N GLU A 135 22.66 -5.30 -10.64
CA GLU A 135 22.58 -4.66 -9.33
C GLU A 135 21.14 -4.41 -8.86
N GLU A 136 20.22 -4.19 -9.79
CA GLU A 136 18.86 -3.75 -9.52
C GLU A 136 17.86 -4.34 -10.52
N GLN A 137 16.71 -4.78 -9.98
CA GLN A 137 15.56 -5.21 -10.76
C GLN A 137 14.40 -4.28 -10.43
N TYR A 138 13.97 -3.47 -11.39
CA TYR A 138 12.91 -2.48 -11.25
C TYR A 138 11.72 -2.82 -12.15
N TYR A 139 10.52 -2.77 -11.58
CA TYR A 139 9.26 -3.01 -12.28
C TYR A 139 8.26 -1.92 -11.93
N ARG A 140 7.62 -1.33 -12.95
CA ARG A 140 6.49 -0.42 -12.74
C ARG A 140 5.24 -1.02 -13.35
N LEU A 141 4.19 -1.04 -12.53
CA LEU A 141 2.86 -1.41 -12.96
C LEU A 141 1.92 -0.22 -12.80
N VAL A 142 1.16 0.10 -13.85
CA VAL A 142 0.26 1.26 -13.92
C VAL A 142 -1.19 0.81 -14.01
N ASP A 143 -2.14 1.64 -13.60
CA ASP A 143 -3.58 1.35 -13.78
C ASP A 143 -3.88 0.91 -15.22
N ALA A 144 -4.52 -0.25 -15.38
CA ALA A 144 -4.67 -0.87 -16.70
C ALA A 144 -5.61 -0.10 -17.65
N VAL A 145 -6.36 0.90 -17.16
CA VAL A 145 -7.19 1.81 -17.97
C VAL A 145 -6.61 3.22 -17.96
N GLY A 146 -6.35 3.78 -16.77
CA GLY A 146 -5.92 5.16 -16.58
C GLY A 146 -4.41 5.41 -16.69
N GLY A 147 -3.61 4.34 -16.77
CA GLY A 147 -2.16 4.39 -16.81
C GLY A 147 -1.55 5.11 -15.59
N LYS A 148 -0.31 5.57 -15.76
CA LYS A 148 0.47 6.20 -14.70
C LYS A 148 -0.15 7.49 -14.15
N ASN A 149 -1.07 8.11 -14.87
CA ASN A 149 -1.74 9.35 -14.44
C ASN A 149 -2.84 9.08 -13.39
N THR A 150 -3.36 7.86 -13.37
CA THR A 150 -4.36 7.45 -12.38
C THR A 150 -3.67 6.88 -11.14
N MET A 151 -3.04 5.72 -11.27
CA MET A 151 -2.41 4.99 -10.17
C MET A 151 -1.26 4.16 -10.72
N TYR A 152 -0.21 3.95 -9.92
CA TYR A 152 0.88 3.05 -10.27
C TYR A 152 1.61 2.54 -9.03
N MET A 153 2.35 1.46 -9.19
CA MET A 153 3.26 0.90 -8.21
C MET A 153 4.63 0.66 -8.83
N GLU A 154 5.66 0.82 -8.01
CA GLU A 154 7.05 0.60 -8.37
C GLU A 154 7.63 -0.42 -7.39
N LEU A 155 8.14 -1.53 -7.91
CA LEU A 155 8.83 -2.55 -7.15
C LEU A 155 10.29 -2.55 -7.57
N ARG A 156 11.18 -2.46 -6.60
CA ARG A 156 12.62 -2.54 -6.81
C ARG A 156 13.22 -3.58 -5.90
N PHE A 157 13.96 -4.51 -6.49
CA PHE A 157 14.70 -5.54 -5.79
C PHE A 157 16.20 -5.26 -5.90
N LYS A 158 16.90 -5.28 -4.76
CA LYS A 158 18.36 -5.14 -4.69
C LYS A 158 18.89 -6.13 -3.68
N SER A 159 19.54 -7.18 -4.16
CA SER A 159 19.92 -8.33 -3.32
C SER A 159 18.69 -8.83 -2.53
N ASP A 160 18.78 -8.92 -1.20
CA ASP A 160 17.67 -9.36 -0.35
C ASP A 160 16.69 -8.23 0.03
N SER A 161 16.75 -7.06 -0.60
CA SER A 161 15.88 -5.91 -0.26
C SER A 161 14.77 -5.70 -1.30
N LEU A 162 13.57 -5.39 -0.81
CA LEU A 162 12.42 -4.96 -1.59
C LEU A 162 12.06 -3.52 -1.20
N TYR A 163 12.02 -2.64 -2.19
CA TYR A 163 11.46 -1.29 -2.09
C TYR A 163 10.20 -1.24 -2.93
N TRP A 164 9.07 -0.95 -2.30
CA TRP A 164 7.77 -0.94 -2.96
C TRP A 164 7.00 0.34 -2.67
N ASN A 165 6.90 1.19 -3.69
CA ASN A 165 6.17 2.45 -3.61
C ASN A 165 4.85 2.33 -4.39
N THR A 166 3.79 2.94 -3.87
CA THR A 166 2.52 3.09 -4.61
C THR A 166 2.11 4.56 -4.67
N TYR A 167 1.43 4.93 -5.75
CA TYR A 167 1.02 6.29 -6.03
C TYR A 167 -0.43 6.30 -6.51
N THR A 168 -1.19 7.30 -6.06
CA THR A 168 -2.58 7.47 -6.45
C THR A 168 -2.94 8.93 -6.67
N SER A 169 -3.68 9.18 -7.73
CA SER A 169 -4.38 10.45 -7.97
C SER A 169 -5.76 10.48 -7.32
N GLN A 170 -6.08 9.53 -6.44
CA GLN A 170 -7.45 9.27 -5.97
C GLN A 170 -8.36 8.98 -7.17
N LEU A 171 -8.03 7.92 -7.92
CA LEU A 171 -8.83 7.45 -9.06
C LEU A 171 -9.05 8.52 -10.16
N GLY A 172 -8.09 9.44 -10.33
CA GLY A 172 -8.15 10.51 -11.32
C GLY A 172 -8.74 11.84 -10.82
N HIS A 173 -9.08 11.95 -9.53
CA HIS A 173 -9.55 13.23 -8.95
C HIS A 173 -8.45 14.29 -8.83
N LYS A 174 -7.20 13.87 -8.62
CA LYS A 174 -6.03 14.74 -8.60
C LYS A 174 -5.39 14.80 -9.98
N LYS A 175 -4.85 15.97 -10.34
CA LYS A 175 -4.12 16.15 -11.61
C LYS A 175 -2.88 15.25 -11.73
N MET A 176 -2.24 14.93 -10.61
CA MET A 176 -1.08 14.03 -10.58
C MET A 176 -1.19 13.06 -9.39
N PRO A 177 -0.77 11.81 -9.55
CA PRO A 177 -0.62 10.89 -8.42
C PRO A 177 0.38 11.39 -7.39
N THR A 178 0.09 11.10 -6.13
CA THR A 178 0.99 11.33 -4.99
C THR A 178 1.29 10.01 -4.32
N ARG A 179 2.47 9.90 -3.68
CA ARG A 179 2.87 8.70 -2.95
C ARG A 179 1.82 8.36 -1.88
N HIS A 180 1.37 7.12 -1.88
CA HIS A 180 0.33 6.60 -0.99
C HIS A 180 0.88 5.58 -0.01
N MET A 181 1.80 4.74 -0.47
CA MET A 181 2.51 3.74 0.33
C MET A 181 4.01 3.75 0.01
N THR A 182 4.83 3.47 1.03
CA THR A 182 6.23 3.09 0.91
C THR A 182 6.46 1.87 1.79
N TYR A 183 6.79 0.73 1.20
CA TYR A 183 7.29 -0.43 1.92
C TYR A 183 8.78 -0.61 1.63
N LYS A 184 9.56 -0.84 2.67
CA LYS A 184 10.97 -1.23 2.57
C LYS A 184 11.17 -2.48 3.42
N GLY A 185 11.48 -3.61 2.78
CA GLY A 185 11.66 -4.88 3.46
C GLY A 185 12.94 -5.60 3.06
N LYS A 186 13.34 -6.55 3.90
CA LYS A 186 14.36 -7.55 3.61
C LYS A 186 13.70 -8.93 3.55
N LYS A 187 14.17 -9.80 2.65
CA LYS A 187 13.70 -11.18 2.54
C LYS A 187 14.08 -11.92 3.83
N HIS A 188 13.08 -12.38 4.56
CA HIS A 188 13.26 -13.12 5.81
C HIS A 188 13.38 -14.62 5.56
N SER A 189 12.51 -15.15 4.71
CA SER A 189 12.44 -16.57 4.39
C SER A 189 11.81 -16.77 3.03
N ASP A 190 12.29 -17.75 2.27
CA ASP A 190 11.66 -18.20 1.02
C ASP A 190 11.16 -19.64 1.09
N SER A 191 11.31 -20.29 2.25
CA SER A 191 11.06 -21.73 2.40
C SER A 191 9.63 -22.13 2.00
N LEU A 192 8.62 -21.38 2.44
CA LEU A 192 7.21 -21.67 2.13
C LEU A 192 6.87 -21.36 0.67
N ALA A 193 7.47 -20.31 0.11
CA ALA A 193 7.32 -19.97 -1.30
C ALA A 193 7.98 -21.03 -2.19
N LYS A 194 9.17 -21.54 -1.82
CA LYS A 194 9.86 -22.62 -2.55
C LYS A 194 9.04 -23.90 -2.63
N ILE A 195 8.42 -24.33 -1.52
CA ILE A 195 7.56 -25.53 -1.50
C ILE A 195 6.43 -25.41 -2.54
N THR A 196 5.79 -24.25 -2.61
CA THR A 196 4.70 -24.01 -3.57
C THR A 196 5.24 -23.77 -4.99
N ALA A 197 6.40 -23.12 -5.13
CA ALA A 197 7.05 -22.93 -6.42
C ALA A 197 7.42 -24.26 -7.07
N GLU A 198 8.02 -25.18 -6.32
CA GLU A 198 8.34 -26.54 -6.77
C GLU A 198 7.07 -27.31 -7.17
N LYS A 199 6.01 -27.23 -6.36
CA LYS A 199 4.72 -27.87 -6.64
C LYS A 199 4.12 -27.44 -7.97
N PHE A 200 4.22 -26.15 -8.28
CA PHE A 200 3.61 -25.56 -9.48
C PHE A 200 4.57 -25.41 -10.66
N GLU A 201 5.83 -25.82 -10.48
CA GLU A 201 6.91 -25.55 -11.43
C GLU A 201 6.97 -24.04 -11.77
N PHE A 202 6.73 -23.18 -10.78
CA PHE A 202 6.64 -21.73 -10.93
C PHE A 202 8.03 -21.06 -10.98
N PRO A 203 8.19 -19.97 -11.75
CA PRO A 203 7.20 -19.38 -12.65
C PRO A 203 7.23 -19.99 -14.06
N LYS A 204 6.04 -20.16 -14.67
CA LYS A 204 5.84 -20.47 -16.10
C LYS A 204 5.22 -19.28 -16.82
N LYS A 205 5.46 -19.17 -18.13
CA LYS A 205 4.84 -18.13 -19.00
C LYS A 205 3.43 -18.49 -19.49
N GLU A 206 2.64 -19.08 -18.60
CA GLU A 206 1.26 -19.51 -18.87
C GLU A 206 0.28 -18.37 -18.55
N ILE A 207 -0.70 -18.14 -19.42
CA ILE A 207 -1.74 -17.13 -19.19
C ILE A 207 -2.70 -17.65 -18.11
N VAL A 208 -2.88 -16.88 -17.04
CA VAL A 208 -3.81 -17.20 -15.95
C VAL A 208 -5.19 -16.61 -16.24
N TYR A 209 -5.24 -15.36 -16.72
CA TYR A 209 -6.48 -14.65 -17.04
C TYR A 209 -6.38 -13.94 -18.39
N GLU A 210 -7.50 -13.87 -19.10
CA GLU A 210 -7.57 -13.30 -20.45
C GLU A 210 -8.42 -12.02 -20.45
N PHE A 211 -7.83 -10.95 -20.98
CA PHE A 211 -8.47 -9.65 -21.22
C PHE A 211 -8.14 -9.16 -22.65
N PRO A 212 -8.52 -9.92 -23.69
CA PRO A 212 -8.09 -9.68 -25.08
C PRO A 212 -8.61 -8.35 -25.65
N THR A 213 -9.67 -7.78 -25.06
CA THR A 213 -10.21 -6.46 -25.42
C THR A 213 -9.99 -5.42 -24.31
N GLY A 214 -9.32 -5.78 -23.21
CA GLY A 214 -9.28 -5.01 -21.97
C GLY A 214 -10.52 -5.24 -21.09
N PHE A 215 -10.73 -4.35 -20.12
CA PHE A 215 -11.89 -4.37 -19.23
C PHE A 215 -13.14 -3.79 -19.92
N ASP A 216 -14.32 -4.24 -19.48
CA ASP A 216 -15.59 -3.64 -19.89
C ASP A 216 -15.79 -2.31 -19.15
N ASP A 217 -15.77 -1.21 -19.90
CA ASP A 217 -15.95 0.15 -19.37
C ASP A 217 -17.24 0.32 -18.56
N SER A 218 -18.28 -0.49 -18.84
CA SER A 218 -19.56 -0.41 -18.12
C SER A 218 -19.50 -0.97 -16.69
N TYR A 219 -18.45 -1.72 -16.35
CA TYR A 219 -18.24 -2.30 -15.02
C TYR A 219 -17.21 -1.51 -14.19
N LEU A 220 -16.53 -0.55 -14.81
CA LEU A 220 -15.56 0.28 -14.10
C LEU A 220 -16.28 1.24 -13.16
N TYR A 221 -15.80 1.33 -11.92
CA TYR A 221 -16.30 2.31 -10.94
C TYR A 221 -16.12 3.75 -11.43
N MET A 222 -15.05 4.01 -12.18
CA MET A 222 -14.75 5.29 -12.80
C MET A 222 -14.18 5.10 -14.21
N GLU A 223 -14.58 5.94 -15.16
CA GLU A 223 -14.15 5.88 -16.57
C GLU A 223 -12.62 5.91 -16.80
N LYS A 224 -11.82 6.25 -15.78
CA LYS A 224 -10.36 6.44 -15.87
C LYS A 224 -9.56 5.46 -15.03
N SER A 225 -10.15 4.37 -14.55
CA SER A 225 -9.45 3.42 -13.69
C SER A 225 -9.98 2.01 -13.88
N ALA A 226 -9.08 1.03 -13.93
CA ALA A 226 -9.40 -0.38 -13.85
C ALA A 226 -9.76 -0.78 -12.40
N THR A 227 -10.70 -0.06 -11.79
CA THR A 227 -11.12 -0.22 -10.40
C THR A 227 -12.58 -0.65 -10.33
N PHE A 228 -12.83 -1.66 -9.51
CA PHE A 228 -14.13 -2.23 -9.20
C PHE A 228 -14.41 -1.98 -7.72
N LEU A 229 -15.59 -1.44 -7.40
CA LEU A 229 -15.91 -1.00 -6.04
C LEU A 229 -17.35 -1.30 -5.69
N TRP A 230 -17.54 -1.77 -4.46
CA TRP A 230 -18.85 -1.88 -3.83
C TRP A 230 -18.76 -1.45 -2.37
N GLN A 231 -19.79 -0.77 -1.87
CA GLN A 231 -19.83 -0.28 -0.50
C GLN A 231 -21.10 -0.74 0.20
N THR A 232 -20.97 -1.16 1.46
CA THR A 232 -22.06 -1.46 2.38
C THR A 232 -21.75 -0.90 3.76
N ASP A 233 -22.73 -0.95 4.68
CA ASP A 233 -22.58 -0.42 6.05
C ASP A 233 -21.75 -1.32 6.98
N SER A 234 -21.33 -2.50 6.54
CA SER A 234 -20.51 -3.41 7.34
C SER A 234 -19.48 -4.14 6.49
N ASN A 235 -18.46 -4.74 7.12
CA ASN A 235 -17.58 -5.70 6.46
C ASN A 235 -18.38 -7.00 6.21
N THR A 236 -19.33 -6.95 5.27
CA THR A 236 -20.12 -8.10 4.80
C THR A 236 -19.23 -9.14 4.12
N ASN A 237 -19.80 -10.29 3.78
CA ASN A 237 -19.14 -11.36 3.04
C ASN A 237 -18.41 -10.82 1.79
N VAL A 238 -17.07 -10.88 1.81
CA VAL A 238 -16.18 -10.40 0.73
C VAL A 238 -16.58 -10.95 -0.63
N LEU A 239 -17.09 -12.19 -0.69
CA LEU A 239 -17.53 -12.84 -1.92
C LEU A 239 -18.73 -12.12 -2.57
N GLU A 240 -19.71 -11.75 -1.75
CA GLU A 240 -20.91 -11.03 -2.22
C GLU A 240 -20.56 -9.60 -2.63
N MET A 241 -19.64 -8.96 -1.91
CA MET A 241 -19.16 -7.62 -2.26
C MET A 241 -18.38 -7.63 -3.59
N ALA A 242 -17.50 -8.62 -3.79
CA ALA A 242 -16.75 -8.79 -5.04
C ALA A 242 -17.68 -8.97 -6.24
N LYS A 243 -18.72 -9.81 -6.07
CA LYS A 243 -19.75 -10.01 -7.08
C LYS A 243 -20.54 -8.73 -7.36
N SER A 244 -20.89 -7.98 -6.32
CA SER A 244 -21.65 -6.72 -6.44
C SER A 244 -20.82 -5.60 -7.07
N ALA A 245 -19.51 -5.62 -6.86
CA ALA A 245 -18.55 -4.72 -7.49
C ALA A 245 -18.32 -5.03 -8.98
N LEU A 246 -18.85 -6.15 -9.49
CA LEU A 246 -18.59 -6.68 -10.84
C LEU A 246 -17.09 -6.91 -11.09
N ASP A 247 -16.36 -7.35 -10.06
CA ASP A 247 -14.94 -7.67 -10.19
C ASP A 247 -14.75 -8.86 -11.14
N PRO A 248 -13.97 -8.73 -12.23
CA PRO A 248 -13.80 -9.79 -13.23
C PRO A 248 -13.01 -11.00 -12.71
N VAL A 249 -12.21 -10.83 -11.66
CA VAL A 249 -11.53 -11.93 -10.97
C VAL A 249 -11.85 -11.80 -9.49
N THR A 250 -12.46 -12.84 -8.93
CA THR A 250 -12.83 -12.89 -7.52
C THR A 250 -11.94 -13.88 -6.77
N ILE A 251 -12.04 -13.90 -5.45
CA ILE A 251 -11.32 -14.91 -4.66
C ILE A 251 -11.71 -16.35 -5.03
N LYS A 252 -12.91 -16.60 -5.54
CA LYS A 252 -13.31 -17.95 -5.98
C LYS A 252 -12.43 -18.48 -7.12
N ASP A 253 -11.80 -17.55 -7.84
CA ASP A 253 -10.94 -17.84 -8.97
C ASP A 253 -9.48 -18.07 -8.53
N TYR A 254 -9.14 -17.84 -7.25
CA TYR A 254 -7.80 -18.03 -6.73
C TYR A 254 -7.57 -19.50 -6.39
N PRO A 255 -6.75 -20.22 -7.18
CA PRO A 255 -6.45 -21.62 -6.88
C PRO A 255 -5.66 -21.72 -5.59
N TYR A 256 -5.73 -22.86 -4.91
CA TYR A 256 -4.84 -23.23 -3.81
C TYR A 256 -4.90 -22.31 -2.58
N ILE A 257 -5.84 -21.37 -2.52
CA ILE A 257 -6.10 -20.54 -1.34
C ILE A 257 -7.22 -21.17 -0.51
N SER A 258 -7.11 -21.05 0.81
CA SER A 258 -8.05 -21.58 1.78
C SER A 258 -8.56 -20.48 2.70
N SER A 259 -9.50 -20.84 3.59
CA SER A 259 -9.97 -19.97 4.66
C SER A 259 -9.73 -20.60 6.03
N LEU A 260 -9.66 -19.77 7.06
CA LEU A 260 -9.48 -20.20 8.44
C LEU A 260 -10.49 -19.47 9.34
N ASP A 261 -11.39 -20.22 9.94
CA ASP A 261 -12.33 -19.74 10.94
C ASP A 261 -11.71 -19.81 12.34
N ILE A 262 -11.90 -18.74 13.08
CA ILE A 262 -11.50 -18.58 14.47
C ILE A 262 -12.76 -18.48 15.31
N GLU A 263 -12.94 -19.41 16.24
CA GLU A 263 -13.93 -19.35 17.31
C GLU A 263 -13.20 -19.06 18.63
N LEU A 264 -13.56 -17.95 19.26
CA LEU A 264 -12.92 -17.43 20.45
C LEU A 264 -13.89 -17.48 21.65
N GLU A 265 -13.52 -18.23 22.68
CA GLU A 265 -14.26 -18.27 23.94
C GLU A 265 -13.80 -17.14 24.87
N ARG A 266 -14.70 -16.20 25.16
CA ARG A 266 -14.42 -15.06 26.05
C ARG A 266 -15.00 -15.27 27.45
N ASN A 267 -14.14 -15.28 28.45
CA ASN A 267 -14.57 -15.29 29.85
C ASN A 267 -14.98 -13.88 30.33
N LYS A 268 -15.54 -13.77 31.55
CA LYS A 268 -16.00 -12.49 32.12
C LYS A 268 -14.94 -11.39 32.18
N LYS A 269 -13.65 -11.73 32.27
CA LYS A 269 -12.54 -10.77 32.37
C LYS A 269 -12.20 -10.13 31.01
N ILE A 270 -12.40 -10.86 29.92
CA ILE A 270 -11.98 -10.45 28.56
C ILE A 270 -13.15 -10.25 27.60
N LYS A 271 -14.37 -10.21 28.14
CA LYS A 271 -15.61 -10.19 27.37
C LYS A 271 -15.62 -9.08 26.31
N ASP A 272 -15.21 -7.88 26.69
CA ASP A 272 -15.29 -6.68 25.85
C ASP A 272 -13.90 -6.15 25.46
N GLU A 273 -12.84 -6.94 25.63
CA GLU A 273 -11.46 -6.53 25.36
C GLU A 273 -11.02 -6.82 23.92
N GLN A 274 -10.07 -6.05 23.41
CA GLN A 274 -9.47 -6.25 22.09
C GLN A 274 -8.62 -7.52 22.07
N VAL A 275 -8.60 -8.22 20.93
CA VAL A 275 -7.79 -9.43 20.76
C VAL A 275 -6.89 -9.29 19.55
N LEU A 276 -5.60 -9.45 19.81
CA LEU A 276 -4.55 -9.56 18.81
C LEU A 276 -4.41 -11.04 18.42
N LEU A 277 -4.67 -11.36 17.17
CA LEU A 277 -4.50 -12.70 16.61
C LEU A 277 -3.23 -12.77 15.78
N TYR A 278 -2.42 -13.79 16.04
CA TYR A 278 -1.23 -14.11 15.29
C TYR A 278 -1.36 -15.50 14.66
N VAL A 279 -1.11 -15.60 13.37
CA VAL A 279 -0.91 -16.88 12.66
C VAL A 279 0.57 -16.98 12.31
N SER A 280 1.23 -18.00 12.84
CA SER A 280 2.69 -18.16 12.73
C SER A 280 3.08 -19.58 12.34
N THR A 281 4.28 -19.74 11.77
CA THR A 281 4.81 -21.08 11.46
C THR A 281 5.42 -21.80 12.66
N LYS A 282 5.62 -21.09 13.78
CA LYS A 282 6.05 -21.65 15.06
C LYS A 282 5.14 -21.18 16.18
N SER A 283 5.02 -21.99 17.23
CA SER A 283 4.28 -21.63 18.44
C SER A 283 4.89 -20.38 19.09
N LEU A 284 4.08 -19.36 19.35
CA LEU A 284 4.52 -18.15 20.05
C LEU A 284 4.43 -18.28 21.57
N THR A 285 3.74 -19.32 22.05
CA THR A 285 3.63 -19.63 23.48
C THR A 285 4.12 -21.03 23.81
N ASN A 286 4.50 -21.25 25.06
CA ASN A 286 4.72 -22.59 25.58
C ASN A 286 3.38 -23.28 25.94
N GLU A 287 3.47 -24.52 26.45
CA GLU A 287 2.31 -25.31 26.87
C GLU A 287 1.43 -24.65 27.96
N GLN A 288 1.95 -23.67 28.69
CA GLN A 288 1.23 -22.94 29.73
C GLN A 288 0.67 -21.58 29.24
N GLY A 289 0.77 -21.27 27.94
CA GLY A 289 0.33 -20.00 27.37
C GLY A 289 1.29 -18.83 27.61
N LYS A 290 2.52 -19.10 28.08
CA LYS A 290 3.54 -18.06 28.24
C LYS A 290 4.14 -17.70 26.88
N LEU A 291 4.04 -16.42 26.51
CA LEU A 291 4.63 -15.88 25.29
C LEU A 291 6.17 -15.99 25.28
N SER A 292 6.74 -16.15 24.08
CA SER A 292 8.17 -16.04 23.89
C SER A 292 8.65 -14.63 24.25
N ASN A 293 9.81 -14.57 24.90
CA ASN A 293 10.49 -13.30 25.18
C ASN A 293 11.46 -12.92 24.05
N ASP A 294 11.72 -13.81 23.09
CA ASP A 294 12.57 -13.50 21.93
C ASP A 294 11.73 -12.85 20.84
N VAL A 295 12.03 -11.59 20.60
CA VAL A 295 11.42 -10.78 19.55
C VAL A 295 11.56 -11.44 18.17
N LYS A 296 12.63 -12.21 17.92
CA LYS A 296 12.85 -12.89 16.64
C LYS A 296 11.82 -13.99 16.36
N ASP A 297 11.22 -14.58 17.38
CA ASP A 297 10.19 -15.62 17.18
C ASP A 297 8.93 -15.04 16.51
N TYR A 298 8.72 -13.72 16.61
CA TYR A 298 7.61 -13.02 15.96
C TYR A 298 7.86 -12.76 14.47
N ASN A 299 9.07 -13.01 13.97
CA ASN A 299 9.35 -12.91 12.53
C ASN A 299 8.75 -14.09 11.74
N ASP A 300 8.40 -15.18 12.42
CA ASP A 300 7.71 -16.35 11.83
C ASP A 300 6.19 -16.13 11.63
N ASN A 301 5.68 -14.93 11.96
CA ASN A 301 4.29 -14.54 11.74
C ASN A 301 4.00 -14.30 10.25
N ILE A 302 2.91 -14.89 9.77
CA ILE A 302 2.43 -14.74 8.39
C ILE A 302 1.16 -13.89 8.28
N LEU A 303 0.32 -13.89 9.32
CA LEU A 303 -0.88 -13.05 9.41
C LEU A 303 -0.99 -12.49 10.83
N PHE A 304 -1.42 -11.23 10.93
CA PHE A 304 -1.64 -10.54 12.19
C PHE A 304 -2.88 -9.67 12.09
N SER A 305 -3.84 -9.91 12.98
CA SER A 305 -5.19 -9.31 12.90
C SER A 305 -5.66 -8.81 14.25
N ILE A 306 -6.54 -7.83 14.24
CA ILE A 306 -7.14 -7.26 15.45
C ILE A 306 -8.64 -7.50 15.41
N LEU A 307 -9.18 -8.17 16.43
CA LEU A 307 -10.61 -8.37 16.58
C LEU A 307 -11.25 -7.28 17.42
N SER A 308 -12.45 -6.88 17.01
CA SER A 308 -13.26 -5.86 17.68
C SER A 308 -13.74 -6.35 19.04
N ASN A 309 -14.13 -5.40 19.90
CA ASN A 309 -14.61 -5.71 21.24
C ASN A 309 -15.81 -6.67 21.19
N GLY A 310 -15.70 -7.78 21.91
CA GLY A 310 -16.76 -8.78 21.99
C GLY A 310 -16.93 -9.66 20.75
N GLU A 311 -16.06 -9.55 19.74
CA GLU A 311 -16.08 -10.45 18.58
C GLU A 311 -15.59 -11.85 19.00
N GLU A 312 -16.45 -12.85 18.81
CA GLU A 312 -16.20 -14.27 19.17
C GLU A 312 -15.93 -15.14 17.94
N ASN A 313 -16.22 -14.64 16.73
CA ASN A 313 -16.04 -15.38 15.48
C ASN A 313 -15.35 -14.48 14.47
N PHE A 314 -14.31 -14.99 13.81
CA PHE A 314 -13.59 -14.28 12.75
C PHE A 314 -13.16 -15.25 11.65
N LYS A 315 -13.22 -14.81 10.39
CA LYS A 315 -12.80 -15.61 9.23
C LYS A 315 -11.65 -14.92 8.50
N TYR A 316 -10.49 -15.56 8.51
CA TYR A 316 -9.42 -15.27 7.55
C TYR A 316 -9.88 -15.73 6.17
N THR A 317 -10.07 -14.76 5.26
CA THR A 317 -10.68 -15.05 3.95
C THR A 317 -9.66 -15.62 2.96
N TYR A 318 -8.38 -15.26 3.07
CA TYR A 318 -7.30 -15.79 2.25
C TYR A 318 -6.18 -16.32 3.15
N VAL A 319 -5.93 -17.62 3.09
CA VAL A 319 -4.87 -18.30 3.83
C VAL A 319 -4.14 -19.25 2.89
N HIS A 320 -2.82 -19.08 2.80
CA HIS A 320 -1.96 -20.04 2.12
C HIS A 320 -1.98 -21.39 2.85
N PRO A 321 -2.09 -22.53 2.17
CA PRO A 321 -2.02 -23.84 2.82
C PRO A 321 -0.71 -24.05 3.57
N GLY A 322 -0.78 -24.77 4.69
CA GLY A 322 0.38 -25.00 5.54
C GLY A 322 0.02 -25.44 6.96
N ASN A 323 1.04 -25.71 7.76
CA ASN A 323 0.92 -25.98 9.18
C ASN A 323 1.26 -24.71 9.95
N TYR A 324 0.35 -24.27 10.80
CA TYR A 324 0.46 -23.03 11.54
C TYR A 324 0.09 -23.21 13.00
N PHE A 325 0.35 -22.15 13.75
CA PHE A 325 -0.11 -21.94 15.11
C PHE A 325 -0.91 -20.64 15.15
N VAL A 326 -2.05 -20.67 15.82
CA VAL A 326 -2.85 -19.47 16.09
C VAL A 326 -2.70 -19.09 17.56
N THR A 327 -2.30 -17.85 17.81
CA THR A 327 -2.13 -17.30 19.16
C THR A 327 -3.07 -16.12 19.35
N ALA A 328 -3.91 -16.17 20.38
CA ALA A 328 -4.70 -15.03 20.81
C ALA A 328 -4.05 -14.35 22.02
N ILE A 329 -3.91 -13.03 21.93
CA ILE A 329 -3.41 -12.17 22.99
C ILE A 329 -4.47 -11.11 23.23
N VAL A 330 -4.99 -11.02 24.45
CA VAL A 330 -5.96 -10.01 24.85
C VAL A 330 -5.20 -8.79 25.34
N ASP A 331 -5.42 -7.67 24.65
CA ASP A 331 -4.83 -6.37 24.99
C ASP A 331 -5.58 -5.77 26.18
N MET A 332 -4.99 -5.88 27.36
CA MET A 332 -5.64 -5.50 28.62
C MET A 332 -5.46 -4.02 28.96
N ASP A 333 -4.41 -3.38 28.42
CA ASP A 333 -4.07 -1.98 28.69
C ASP A 333 -4.40 -1.04 27.51
N LYS A 334 -4.93 -1.59 26.42
CA LYS A 334 -5.48 -0.89 25.24
C LYS A 334 -4.40 -0.13 24.47
N ASN A 335 -3.19 -0.65 24.47
CA ASN A 335 -2.05 -0.03 23.82
C ASN A 335 -1.73 -0.65 22.44
N PHE A 336 -2.39 -1.76 22.07
CA PHE A 336 -2.22 -2.55 20.85
C PHE A 336 -0.82 -3.15 20.65
N VAL A 337 -0.03 -3.26 21.70
CA VAL A 337 1.29 -3.88 21.71
C VAL A 337 1.35 -4.95 22.79
N ILE A 338 2.08 -6.04 22.51
CA ILE A 338 2.22 -7.12 23.48
C ILE A 338 3.01 -6.62 24.70
N SER A 339 2.30 -6.48 25.81
CA SER A 339 2.71 -5.83 27.04
C SER A 339 2.59 -6.79 28.23
N PRO A 340 3.36 -6.61 29.32
CA PRO A 340 3.21 -7.40 30.55
C PRO A 340 1.82 -7.30 31.21
N GLU A 341 0.97 -6.35 30.80
CA GLU A 341 -0.41 -6.28 31.28
C GLU A 341 -1.36 -7.21 30.53
N ASP A 342 -0.96 -7.66 29.34
CA ASP A 342 -1.78 -8.52 28.48
C ASP A 342 -1.90 -9.94 29.01
N ILE A 343 -2.90 -10.65 28.49
CA ILE A 343 -3.05 -12.08 28.75
C ILE A 343 -3.11 -12.87 27.45
N ALA A 344 -2.51 -14.06 27.43
CA ALA A 344 -2.45 -14.91 26.25
C ALA A 344 -2.98 -16.32 26.54
N GLY A 345 -3.45 -16.98 25.49
CA GLY A 345 -3.77 -18.40 25.48
C GLY A 345 -2.60 -19.26 25.00
N LYS A 346 -2.74 -20.58 25.11
CA LYS A 346 -1.84 -21.50 24.41
C LYS A 346 -2.00 -21.32 22.89
N SER A 347 -0.89 -21.39 22.16
CA SER A 347 -0.89 -21.40 20.70
C SER A 347 -1.55 -22.70 20.23
N VAL A 348 -2.55 -22.60 19.38
CA VAL A 348 -3.30 -23.75 18.87
C VAL A 348 -2.77 -24.12 17.49
N ALA A 349 -2.27 -25.34 17.34
CA ALA A 349 -1.82 -25.83 16.04
C ALA A 349 -3.00 -26.04 15.09
N VAL A 350 -2.82 -25.69 13.83
CA VAL A 350 -3.81 -25.89 12.76
C VAL A 350 -3.12 -26.29 11.46
N MET A 351 -3.71 -27.27 10.78
CA MET A 351 -3.34 -27.65 9.43
C MET A 351 -4.37 -27.06 8.46
N VAL A 352 -3.91 -26.22 7.56
CA VAL A 352 -4.73 -25.62 6.50
C VAL A 352 -4.43 -26.35 5.20
N GLU A 353 -5.35 -27.19 4.78
CA GLU A 353 -5.25 -27.93 3.51
C GLU A 353 -5.62 -27.01 2.33
N PRO A 354 -5.17 -27.30 1.09
CA PRO A 354 -5.54 -26.53 -0.09
C PRO A 354 -7.05 -26.53 -0.39
N ASN A 355 -7.57 -25.37 -0.83
CA ASN A 355 -8.98 -25.17 -1.18
C ASN A 355 -9.95 -25.65 -0.08
N SER A 356 -9.61 -25.38 1.18
CA SER A 356 -10.34 -25.86 2.34
C SER A 356 -10.80 -24.73 3.27
N GLU A 357 -11.61 -25.09 4.23
CA GLU A 357 -12.04 -24.25 5.34
C GLU A 357 -11.59 -24.94 6.63
N ALA A 358 -10.57 -24.38 7.27
CA ALA A 358 -10.04 -24.87 8.53
C ALA A 358 -10.68 -24.12 9.69
N LEU A 359 -10.67 -24.72 10.88
CA LEU A 359 -11.33 -24.16 12.06
C LEU A 359 -10.44 -24.30 13.29
N VAL A 360 -10.29 -23.21 14.03
CA VAL A 360 -9.55 -23.15 15.28
C VAL A 360 -10.45 -22.64 16.40
N ARG A 361 -10.43 -23.36 17.52
CA ARG A 361 -11.08 -22.95 18.77
C ARG A 361 -10.03 -22.48 19.73
N ILE A 362 -10.17 -21.25 20.23
CA ILE A 362 -9.28 -20.66 21.22
C ILE A 362 -10.08 -20.43 22.49
N ASN A 363 -9.63 -21.05 23.57
CA ASN A 363 -10.21 -20.96 24.90
C ASN A 363 -9.09 -20.74 25.94
N ASP A 364 -9.48 -20.67 27.22
CA ASP A 364 -8.55 -20.60 28.35
C ASP A 364 -7.46 -19.49 28.23
N ILE A 365 -7.85 -18.33 27.71
CA ILE A 365 -6.99 -17.15 27.62
C ILE A 365 -6.91 -16.49 29.00
N VAL A 366 -5.97 -16.98 29.81
CA VAL A 366 -5.83 -16.58 31.22
C VAL A 366 -4.39 -16.27 31.64
N HIS A 367 -3.39 -16.61 30.83
CA HIS A 367 -1.99 -16.48 31.22
C HIS A 367 -1.55 -15.02 31.19
N LYS A 368 -1.18 -14.44 32.33
CA LYS A 368 -0.62 -13.08 32.37
C LYS A 368 0.75 -13.05 31.71
N ASN A 369 0.90 -12.18 30.73
CA ASN A 369 2.14 -11.99 30.03
C ASN A 369 3.22 -11.40 30.96
N SER A 370 4.48 -11.73 30.70
CA SER A 370 5.64 -11.13 31.36
C SER A 370 6.60 -10.46 30.37
N ALA A 371 6.36 -10.64 29.07
CA ALA A 371 7.19 -10.14 27.99
C ALA A 371 6.79 -8.71 27.64
N PHE A 372 7.77 -7.83 27.44
CA PHE A 372 7.54 -6.57 26.73
C PHE A 372 8.02 -6.75 25.31
N ILE A 373 7.07 -6.86 24.38
CA ILE A 373 7.35 -7.14 22.98
C ILE A 373 6.78 -5.97 22.20
N PHE A 374 7.29 -4.75 22.46
CA PHE A 374 7.62 -3.76 21.42
C PHE A 374 8.14 -2.40 21.91
N GLN A 375 9.42 -2.16 21.66
CA GLN A 375 9.93 -0.93 21.03
C GLN A 375 10.96 -1.25 19.90
N ASN A 376 11.27 -2.53 19.62
CA ASN A 376 12.49 -2.92 18.87
C ASN A 376 12.32 -3.94 17.71
N LEU A 377 11.12 -4.36 17.27
CA LEU A 377 11.08 -4.98 15.93
C LEU A 377 11.26 -3.87 14.90
N GLY A 378 12.45 -3.82 14.30
CA GLY A 378 12.81 -2.85 13.27
C GLY A 378 14.08 -2.05 13.56
N ASP A 379 14.37 -1.74 14.83
CA ASP A 379 15.48 -0.84 15.19
C ASP A 379 16.86 -1.43 14.88
N ASP A 380 17.05 -2.74 15.07
CA ASP A 380 18.31 -3.41 14.75
C ASP A 380 18.42 -3.83 13.27
N PHE A 381 17.29 -3.94 12.55
CA PHE A 381 17.28 -4.36 11.14
C PHE A 381 17.79 -3.26 10.19
N TYR A 382 17.71 -2.00 10.62
CA TYR A 382 18.06 -0.81 9.84
C TYR A 382 19.03 0.14 10.56
N LYS A 383 19.97 -0.39 11.37
CA LYS A 383 21.15 0.38 11.80
C LYS A 383 22.09 0.79 10.66
N GLU A 384 21.80 0.36 9.43
CA GLU A 384 22.38 0.98 8.24
C GLU A 384 21.85 2.42 8.12
N ASP A 385 22.75 3.37 7.83
CA ASP A 385 22.41 4.76 7.57
C ASP A 385 21.15 4.82 6.69
N ARG A 386 20.21 5.71 7.04
CA ARG A 386 19.08 6.00 6.16
C ARG A 386 19.67 6.23 4.77
N ILE A 387 19.46 5.28 3.85
CA ILE A 387 19.68 5.52 2.44
C ILE A 387 18.73 6.65 2.14
N ILE A 388 19.27 7.87 2.07
CA ILE A 388 18.63 8.98 1.40
C ILE A 388 18.57 8.48 -0.03
N GLU A 389 17.46 7.84 -0.39
CA GLU A 389 17.17 7.59 -1.79
C GLU A 389 17.25 8.97 -2.45
N GLU A 390 18.29 9.20 -3.24
CA GLU A 390 18.24 10.24 -4.24
C GLU A 390 17.07 9.86 -5.14
N LYS A 391 15.92 10.46 -4.83
CA LYS A 391 14.75 10.44 -5.69
C LYS A 391 15.24 10.91 -7.05
N GLU A 392 15.31 10.02 -8.02
CA GLU A 392 15.14 10.44 -9.41
C GLU A 392 13.71 10.99 -9.49
N GLU A 393 13.56 12.30 -9.21
CA GLU A 393 12.30 12.99 -9.47
C GLU A 393 12.08 12.93 -10.99
N GLU A 394 11.18 12.06 -11.47
CA GLU A 394 10.76 12.05 -12.87
C GLU A 394 10.41 13.49 -13.29
N ILE A 395 11.00 13.95 -14.39
CA ILE A 395 10.78 15.32 -14.90
C ILE A 395 9.30 15.43 -15.31
N PRO A 396 8.47 16.21 -14.60
CA PRO A 396 7.07 16.36 -14.97
C PRO A 396 6.97 17.06 -16.32
N VAL A 397 6.18 16.48 -17.22
CA VAL A 397 5.84 17.12 -18.50
C VAL A 397 4.87 18.28 -18.20
N ILE A 398 5.29 19.50 -18.57
CA ILE A 398 4.47 20.71 -18.46
C ILE A 398 4.31 21.26 -19.88
N ASP A 399 3.24 20.87 -20.56
CA ASP A 399 2.96 21.16 -21.97
C ASP A 399 1.87 22.23 -22.18
N TRP A 400 1.36 22.84 -21.10
CA TRP A 400 0.42 23.96 -21.15
C TRP A 400 1.11 25.30 -20.86
N THR A 401 0.47 26.42 -21.19
CA THR A 401 0.92 27.76 -20.78
C THR A 401 0.71 27.96 -19.28
N VAL A 402 1.77 28.25 -18.53
CA VAL A 402 1.73 28.44 -17.08
C VAL A 402 1.40 29.90 -16.74
N THR A 403 0.47 30.12 -15.81
CA THR A 403 0.04 31.47 -15.40
C THR A 403 0.19 31.69 -13.90
N TYR A 404 0.22 32.94 -13.48
CA TYR A 404 0.33 33.26 -12.06
C TYR A 404 -0.88 32.76 -11.27
N ASN A 405 -2.09 33.06 -11.72
CA ASN A 405 -3.31 32.76 -10.99
C ASN A 405 -3.57 31.25 -10.88
N SER A 406 -3.34 30.49 -11.96
CA SER A 406 -3.61 29.05 -11.99
C SER A 406 -2.54 28.21 -11.32
N ASP A 407 -1.26 28.53 -11.53
CA ASP A 407 -0.18 27.58 -11.23
C ASP A 407 0.81 28.09 -10.18
N VAL A 408 1.16 29.39 -10.19
CA VAL A 408 2.29 29.91 -9.37
C VAL A 408 1.84 30.51 -8.04
N LYS A 409 0.67 31.15 -7.98
CA LYS A 409 0.22 31.91 -6.81
C LYS A 409 0.20 31.06 -5.53
N GLN A 410 -0.32 29.84 -5.63
CA GLN A 410 -0.43 28.93 -4.49
C GLN A 410 0.96 28.45 -4.01
N ILE A 411 1.88 28.17 -4.95
CA ILE A 411 3.25 27.75 -4.65
C ILE A 411 3.96 28.83 -3.84
N ILE A 412 3.90 30.08 -4.31
CA ILE A 412 4.56 31.23 -3.65
C ILE A 412 3.92 31.53 -2.30
N HIS A 413 2.59 31.48 -2.22
CA HIS A 413 1.87 31.70 -0.97
C HIS A 413 2.26 30.68 0.11
N ASN A 414 2.26 29.38 -0.24
CA ASN A 414 2.48 28.32 0.72
C ASN A 414 3.93 28.21 1.17
N ASN A 415 4.88 28.42 0.24
CA ASN A 415 6.28 28.07 0.47
C ASN A 415 7.20 29.28 0.67
N CYS A 416 6.74 30.51 0.36
CA CYS A 416 7.63 31.67 0.35
C CYS A 416 7.12 32.81 1.26
N VAL A 417 5.83 33.12 1.24
CA VAL A 417 5.27 34.32 1.90
C VAL A 417 5.48 34.33 3.41
N THR A 418 5.52 33.16 4.06
CA THR A 418 5.73 33.07 5.52
C THR A 418 7.03 33.73 5.98
N CYS A 419 8.10 33.65 5.18
CA CYS A 419 9.39 34.29 5.48
C CYS A 419 9.61 35.56 4.65
N HIS A 420 9.06 35.62 3.45
CA HIS A 420 9.22 36.71 2.49
C HIS A 420 8.00 37.64 2.43
N GLY A 421 7.31 37.82 3.56
CA GLY A 421 6.15 38.68 3.67
C GLY A 421 6.13 39.49 4.96
N GLY A 422 5.10 40.32 5.12
CA GLY A 422 4.91 41.15 6.31
C GLY A 422 5.85 42.37 6.40
N PRO A 423 5.93 43.03 7.57
CA PRO A 423 6.66 44.30 7.74
C PRO A 423 8.19 44.13 7.75
N SER A 424 8.72 42.91 7.79
CA SER A 424 10.16 42.64 7.84
C SER A 424 10.50 41.33 7.11
N PRO A 425 10.41 41.32 5.77
CA PRO A 425 10.65 40.12 4.98
C PRO A 425 12.12 39.70 5.04
N SER A 426 12.37 38.39 5.12
CA SER A 426 13.72 37.81 5.07
C SER A 426 14.48 38.29 3.84
N ALA A 427 15.76 38.62 4.04
CA ALA A 427 16.64 39.21 3.03
C ALA A 427 16.09 40.51 2.37
N ARG A 428 15.13 41.19 3.01
CA ARG A 428 14.41 42.34 2.45
C ARG A 428 13.72 42.02 1.11
N LEU A 429 13.40 40.74 0.89
CA LEU A 429 12.72 40.24 -0.31
C LEU A 429 11.26 39.98 0.00
N ASP A 430 10.39 40.85 -0.50
CA ASP A 430 8.94 40.72 -0.35
C ASP A 430 8.34 40.01 -1.58
N LEU A 431 7.58 38.93 -1.37
CA LEU A 431 6.95 38.12 -2.40
C LEU A 431 5.41 38.10 -2.31
N THR A 432 4.82 39.01 -1.51
CA THR A 432 3.38 39.02 -1.19
C THR A 432 2.48 39.44 -2.35
N SER A 433 3.02 40.06 -3.40
CA SER A 433 2.25 40.52 -4.56
C SER A 433 2.86 40.03 -5.87
N LEU A 434 2.01 39.92 -6.90
CA LEU A 434 2.43 39.58 -8.26
C LEU A 434 3.51 40.53 -8.79
N SER A 435 3.40 41.83 -8.53
CA SER A 435 4.39 42.81 -8.99
C SER A 435 5.77 42.56 -8.38
N LYS A 436 5.82 42.34 -7.06
CA LYS A 436 7.07 42.09 -6.33
C LYS A 436 7.67 40.74 -6.67
N LEU A 437 6.83 39.72 -6.88
CA LEU A 437 7.27 38.43 -7.39
C LEU A 437 7.88 38.56 -8.79
N LYS A 438 7.24 39.28 -9.71
CA LYS A 438 7.81 39.53 -11.05
C LYS A 438 9.14 40.26 -10.99
N GLU A 439 9.27 41.24 -10.09
CA GLU A 439 10.53 41.95 -9.85
C GLU A 439 11.61 40.98 -9.34
N ALA A 440 11.27 40.12 -8.38
CA ALA A 440 12.19 39.11 -7.85
C ALA A 440 12.66 38.11 -8.92
N MET A 441 11.74 37.67 -9.78
CA MET A 441 12.03 36.78 -10.91
C MET A 441 12.97 37.40 -11.94
N LYS A 442 12.84 38.71 -12.20
CA LYS A 442 13.63 39.42 -13.21
C LYS A 442 14.96 39.95 -12.70
N HIS A 443 15.04 40.33 -11.42
CA HIS A 443 16.12 41.19 -10.91
C HIS A 443 16.76 40.71 -9.61
N LYS A 444 16.23 39.64 -8.98
CA LYS A 444 16.73 39.16 -7.67
C LYS A 444 17.03 37.67 -7.66
N ASP A 445 17.35 37.10 -8.82
CA ASP A 445 17.81 35.71 -8.98
C ASP A 445 16.92 34.66 -8.32
N LEU A 446 15.59 34.89 -8.25
CA LEU A 446 14.67 33.99 -7.56
C LEU A 446 14.74 32.54 -8.10
N ILE A 447 14.87 32.38 -9.42
CA ILE A 447 15.04 31.05 -10.05
C ILE A 447 16.32 30.36 -9.58
N LYS A 448 17.43 31.09 -9.50
CA LYS A 448 18.69 30.53 -8.99
C LYS A 448 18.52 30.12 -7.53
N ARG A 449 17.86 30.96 -6.73
CA ARG A 449 17.67 30.72 -5.30
C ARG A 449 16.83 29.49 -4.99
N ILE A 450 15.73 29.26 -5.70
CA ILE A 450 14.88 28.07 -5.49
C ILE A 450 15.53 26.76 -5.99
N ASN A 451 16.64 26.84 -6.72
CA ASN A 451 17.40 25.69 -7.22
C ASN A 451 18.72 25.46 -6.47
N ASP A 452 19.01 26.23 -5.41
CA ASP A 452 20.24 26.08 -4.63
C ASP A 452 20.13 24.87 -3.69
N LYS A 453 20.94 23.83 -3.97
CA LYS A 453 21.01 22.61 -3.17
C LYS A 453 21.82 22.79 -1.88
N ASN A 454 22.76 23.73 -1.85
CA ASN A 454 23.66 23.95 -0.72
C ASN A 454 23.03 24.86 0.35
N ASP A 455 22.06 25.68 -0.06
CA ASP A 455 21.26 26.53 0.80
C ASP A 455 19.77 26.34 0.45
N PRO A 456 19.14 25.20 0.77
CA PRO A 456 17.78 24.91 0.33
C PRO A 456 16.75 25.89 0.93
N MET A 457 15.86 26.37 0.06
CA MET A 457 14.71 27.22 0.42
C MET A 457 13.42 26.37 0.33
N PRO A 458 12.43 26.55 1.22
CA PRO A 458 12.50 26.59 2.69
C PRO A 458 11.32 25.87 3.41
N PRO A 459 11.41 25.65 4.77
CA PRO A 459 12.43 26.20 5.67
C PRO A 459 13.76 25.44 5.75
N LYS A 460 13.86 24.17 5.34
CA LYS A 460 15.15 23.44 5.22
C LYS A 460 15.16 22.40 4.09
N GLU A 461 14.12 22.40 3.27
CA GLU A 461 13.95 21.51 2.13
C GLU A 461 13.70 22.34 0.89
N MET A 462 14.13 21.86 -0.28
CA MET A 462 13.83 22.50 -1.55
C MET A 462 12.37 22.31 -1.93
N LEU A 463 11.82 23.25 -2.69
CA LEU A 463 10.61 23.00 -3.48
C LEU A 463 10.76 21.73 -4.35
N SER A 464 9.67 21.00 -4.54
CA SER A 464 9.65 19.83 -5.43
C SER A 464 10.10 20.22 -6.85
N LEU A 465 10.68 19.28 -7.62
CA LEU A 465 11.06 19.55 -9.03
C LEU A 465 9.90 20.12 -9.83
N LYS A 466 8.68 19.62 -9.61
CA LYS A 466 7.48 20.12 -10.29
C LYS A 466 7.20 21.59 -9.98
N GLU A 467 7.24 22.00 -8.71
CA GLU A 467 7.00 23.39 -8.33
C GLU A 467 8.08 24.31 -8.91
N ARG A 468 9.35 23.88 -8.86
CA ARG A 468 10.47 24.63 -9.46
C ARG A 468 10.29 24.78 -10.97
N LEU A 469 9.87 23.72 -11.66
CA LEU A 469 9.61 23.74 -13.10
C LEU A 469 8.38 24.58 -13.47
N LEU A 470 7.31 24.59 -12.66
CA LEU A 470 6.18 25.50 -12.87
C LEU A 470 6.61 26.97 -12.74
N VAL A 471 7.37 27.31 -11.70
CA VAL A 471 7.88 28.68 -11.53
C VAL A 471 8.84 29.07 -12.66
N PHE A 472 9.72 28.16 -13.09
CA PHE A 472 10.61 28.37 -14.23
C PHE A 472 9.86 28.52 -15.54
N LYS A 473 8.87 27.66 -15.81
CA LYS A 473 8.07 27.72 -17.02
C LYS A 473 7.19 28.97 -17.07
N TRP A 474 6.64 29.41 -15.95
CA TRP A 474 5.95 30.70 -15.87
C TRP A 474 6.86 31.88 -16.29
N MET A 475 8.14 31.84 -15.92
CA MET A 475 9.13 32.82 -16.39
C MET A 475 9.33 32.75 -17.90
N LYS A 476 9.46 31.54 -18.45
CA LYS A 476 9.64 31.30 -19.89
C LYS A 476 8.41 31.68 -20.71
N ASP A 477 7.22 31.48 -20.16
CA ASP A 477 5.94 31.81 -20.78
C ASP A 477 5.61 33.33 -20.67
N GLY A 478 6.52 34.14 -20.11
CA GLY A 478 6.40 35.61 -20.11
C GLY A 478 5.78 36.22 -18.86
N LEU A 479 5.74 35.48 -17.74
CA LEU A 479 5.19 35.92 -16.44
C LEU A 479 3.71 36.35 -16.55
N LEU A 480 2.90 35.57 -17.25
CA LEU A 480 1.49 35.86 -17.50
C LEU A 480 0.68 35.86 -16.20
N LYS A 481 -0.28 36.77 -16.07
CA LYS A 481 -1.16 36.79 -14.89
C LYS A 481 -2.24 35.71 -15.00
N GLU A 482 -2.81 35.58 -16.20
CA GLU A 482 -3.88 34.71 -16.66
C GLU A 482 -3.53 34.19 -18.06
#